data_AF-A0A359LR80-F1
#
_entry.id   AF-A0A359LR80-F1
#
_cell.length_a   1.000
_cell.length_b   1.000
_cell.length_c   1.000
_cell.angle_alpha   90.00
_cell.angle_beta   90.00
_cell.angle_gamma   90.00
#
_symmetry.space_group_name_H-M   'P 1'
#
loop_
_entity.id
_entity.type
_entity.pdbx_description
1 polymer ?
#
loop_
_entity_poly.entity_id
_entity_poly.type
_entity_poly.pdbx_seq_one_letter_code
_entity_poly.pdbx_strand_id
1 'polypeptide(L)'
;MSEPNRQPIRTASEILRQTAAWREMLDDFQPLAESLEWRLAEAHWLANGVASFVDGNVPFIVNNDGRLSADAAAVLFANCLEQPPPEDGIAVLETGAGTGLFARYFLDEFQSLCLSAGRDFYQRLTYVVTDRSPATVEFWTANGVFAQHQERVRARVADALQPATAIDR
;
A
#
# COMPACT_ATOMS: atom_id res chain seq x y z
N MET A 1 -1.47 15.49 -70.13
CA MET A 1 -2.01 15.75 -68.77
C MET A 1 -2.01 14.42 -68.05
N SER A 2 -1.17 14.27 -67.03
CA SER A 2 -1.06 13.04 -66.24
C SER A 2 -2.07 13.12 -65.09
N GLU A 3 -2.97 12.14 -64.96
CA GLU A 3 -3.90 12.07 -63.83
C GLU A 3 -3.13 11.97 -62.49
N PRO A 4 -3.57 12.67 -61.44
CA PRO A 4 -2.96 12.55 -60.13
C PRO A 4 -3.23 11.15 -59.58
N ASN A 5 -2.16 10.46 -59.21
CA ASN A 5 -2.16 9.16 -58.55
C ASN A 5 -2.98 9.23 -57.25
N ARG A 6 -4.27 8.89 -57.30
CA ARG A 6 -5.10 8.73 -56.10
C ARG A 6 -4.71 7.41 -55.45
N GLN A 7 -3.90 7.50 -54.41
CA GLN A 7 -3.69 6.35 -53.53
C GLN A 7 -5.06 5.91 -52.99
N PRO A 8 -5.38 4.61 -53.01
CA PRO A 8 -6.65 4.11 -52.49
C PRO A 8 -6.80 4.49 -51.00
N ILE A 9 -7.97 5.03 -50.65
CA ILE A 9 -8.30 5.35 -49.26
C ILE A 9 -8.36 4.03 -48.50
N ARG A 10 -7.40 3.81 -47.61
CA ARG A 10 -7.35 2.63 -46.76
C ARG A 10 -8.55 2.62 -45.83
N THR A 11 -9.15 1.46 -45.66
CA THR A 11 -10.25 1.26 -44.72
C THR A 11 -9.74 1.38 -43.27
N ALA A 12 -10.62 1.75 -42.34
CA ALA A 12 -10.28 1.82 -40.92
C ALA A 12 -9.69 0.49 -40.40
N SER A 13 -10.21 -0.65 -40.87
CA SER A 13 -9.70 -1.98 -40.52
C SER A 13 -8.31 -2.30 -41.08
N GLU A 14 -7.88 -1.66 -42.18
CA GLU A 14 -6.52 -1.80 -42.71
C GLU A 14 -5.52 -0.94 -41.94
N ILE A 15 -5.94 0.25 -41.49
CA ILE A 15 -5.13 1.13 -40.64
C ILE A 15 -4.93 0.48 -39.26
N LEU A 16 -5.99 -0.09 -38.67
CA LEU A 16 -5.91 -0.79 -37.40
C LEU A 16 -5.15 -2.12 -37.48
N ARG A 17 -5.08 -2.75 -38.66
CA ARG A 17 -4.20 -3.92 -38.87
C ARG A 17 -2.72 -3.56 -38.94
N GLN A 18 -2.38 -2.29 -39.16
CA GLN A 18 -1.00 -1.79 -39.18
C GLN A 18 -0.50 -1.36 -37.79
N THR A 19 -1.36 -1.29 -36.77
CA THR A 19 -0.85 -1.23 -35.40
C THR A 19 -0.26 -2.60 -35.10
N ALA A 20 1.04 -2.73 -35.29
CA ALA A 20 1.79 -3.86 -34.80
C ALA A 20 1.54 -3.93 -33.29
N ALA A 21 0.65 -4.83 -32.89
CA ALA A 21 0.61 -5.27 -31.50
C ALA A 21 2.03 -5.70 -31.17
N TRP A 22 2.58 -5.16 -30.09
CA TRP A 22 3.91 -5.51 -29.62
C TRP A 22 3.96 -7.03 -29.46
N ARG A 23 4.75 -7.71 -30.29
CA ARG A 23 4.92 -9.18 -30.27
C ARG A 23 6.20 -9.61 -29.56
N GLU A 24 6.96 -8.64 -29.04
CA GLU A 24 8.19 -8.91 -28.32
C GLU A 24 7.87 -9.33 -26.88
N MET A 25 8.49 -10.42 -26.44
CA MET A 25 8.45 -10.87 -25.06
C MET A 25 9.31 -9.92 -24.22
N LEU A 26 8.70 -9.22 -23.26
CA LEU A 26 9.39 -8.23 -22.42
C LEU A 26 10.14 -8.88 -21.25
N ASP A 27 9.68 -10.04 -20.79
CA ASP A 27 10.26 -10.78 -19.68
C ASP A 27 9.86 -12.27 -19.78
N ASP A 28 10.73 -13.16 -19.30
CA ASP A 28 10.45 -14.59 -19.22
C ASP A 28 9.56 -14.91 -18.00
N PHE A 29 8.93 -16.09 -18.00
CA PHE A 29 8.18 -16.56 -16.83
C PHE A 29 9.12 -16.82 -15.65
N GLN A 30 8.90 -16.10 -14.55
CA GLN A 30 9.67 -16.20 -13.31
C GLN A 30 8.78 -15.83 -12.11
N PRO A 31 9.21 -16.10 -10.86
CA PRO A 31 8.50 -15.62 -9.68
C PRO A 31 8.24 -14.11 -9.78
N LEU A 32 7.06 -13.66 -9.34
CA LEU A 32 6.66 -12.24 -9.46
C LEU A 32 7.72 -11.31 -8.85
N ALA A 33 8.27 -11.66 -7.69
CA ALA A 33 9.32 -10.89 -6.99
C ALA A 33 10.64 -10.73 -7.79
N GLU A 34 10.86 -11.55 -8.82
CA GLU A 34 12.04 -11.50 -9.69
C GLU A 34 11.72 -10.82 -11.04
N SER A 35 10.43 -10.65 -11.36
CA SER A 35 9.95 -10.10 -12.63
C SER A 35 10.42 -8.67 -12.89
N LEU A 36 10.51 -8.32 -14.17
CA LEU A 36 10.75 -6.96 -14.62
C LEU A 36 9.68 -6.00 -14.09
N GLU A 37 8.41 -6.42 -14.08
CA GLU A 37 7.30 -5.62 -13.55
C GLU A 37 7.54 -5.26 -12.08
N TRP A 38 7.92 -6.22 -11.25
CA TRP A 38 8.20 -6.00 -9.83
C TRP A 38 9.39 -5.06 -9.62
N ARG A 39 10.48 -5.27 -10.36
CA ARG A 39 11.68 -4.41 -10.29
C ARG A 39 11.39 -2.97 -10.73
N LEU A 40 10.57 -2.80 -11.77
CA LEU A 40 10.12 -1.47 -12.22
C LEU A 40 9.23 -0.79 -11.17
N ALA A 41 8.30 -1.53 -10.57
CA ALA A 41 7.45 -1.03 -9.50
C ALA A 41 8.27 -0.65 -8.26
N GLU A 42 9.21 -1.49 -7.83
CA GLU A 42 10.11 -1.19 -6.71
C GLU A 42 10.92 0.08 -7.00
N ALA A 43 11.55 0.17 -8.17
CA ALA A 43 12.30 1.37 -8.57
C ALA A 43 11.43 2.63 -8.56
N HIS A 44 10.18 2.53 -9.02
CA HIS A 44 9.22 3.64 -8.97
C HIS A 44 8.94 4.10 -7.53
N TRP A 45 8.61 3.17 -6.62
CA TRP A 45 8.28 3.49 -5.23
C TRP A 45 9.49 3.97 -4.41
N LEU A 46 10.69 3.44 -4.68
CA LEU A 46 11.92 3.92 -4.09
C LEU A 46 12.24 5.36 -4.53
N ALA A 47 11.92 5.72 -5.78
CA ALA A 47 12.16 7.05 -6.30
C ALA A 47 11.10 8.09 -5.88
N ASN A 48 9.82 7.70 -5.82
CA ASN A 48 8.70 8.64 -5.67
C ASN A 48 8.01 8.57 -4.30
N GLY A 49 8.08 7.42 -3.60
CA GLY A 49 7.41 7.22 -2.32
C GLY A 49 5.94 7.65 -2.34
N VAL A 50 5.53 8.46 -1.36
CA VAL A 50 4.15 8.96 -1.23
C VAL A 50 3.74 9.95 -2.33
N ALA A 51 4.69 10.58 -3.04
CA ALA A 51 4.40 11.59 -4.05
C ALA A 51 3.46 11.06 -5.16
N SER A 52 3.61 9.79 -5.53
CA SER A 52 2.73 9.14 -6.54
C SER A 52 1.25 9.15 -6.16
N PHE A 53 0.93 9.18 -4.85
CA PHE A 53 -0.45 9.32 -4.37
C PHE A 53 -0.90 10.79 -4.38
N VAL A 54 -0.04 11.71 -3.93
CA VAL A 54 -0.34 13.15 -3.84
C VAL A 54 -0.58 13.74 -5.22
N ASP A 55 0.22 13.34 -6.21
CA ASP A 55 0.14 13.82 -7.58
C ASP A 55 -1.03 13.19 -8.36
N GLY A 56 -1.79 12.29 -7.73
CA GLY A 56 -2.95 11.62 -8.33
C GLY A 56 -2.61 10.55 -9.38
N ASN A 57 -1.33 10.21 -9.53
CA ASN A 57 -0.87 9.15 -10.44
C ASN A 57 -1.32 7.76 -9.97
N VAL A 58 -1.45 7.58 -8.66
CA VAL A 58 -1.94 6.34 -8.05
C VAL A 58 -3.16 6.66 -7.17
N PRO A 59 -4.34 6.09 -7.46
CA PRO A 59 -5.52 6.26 -6.62
C PRO A 59 -5.30 5.61 -5.24
N PHE A 60 -5.57 6.36 -4.18
CA PHE A 60 -5.47 5.86 -2.80
C PHE A 60 -6.74 6.07 -1.97
N ILE A 61 -7.72 6.82 -2.47
CA ILE A 61 -8.90 7.16 -1.66
C ILE A 61 -9.78 5.94 -1.35
N VAL A 62 -9.81 4.95 -2.23
CA VAL A 62 -10.68 3.75 -2.10
C VAL A 62 -10.33 2.91 -0.87
N ASN A 63 -9.05 2.87 -0.48
CA ASN A 63 -8.57 2.10 0.68
C ASN A 63 -8.11 2.99 1.84
N ASN A 64 -8.25 4.31 1.72
CA ASN A 64 -7.83 5.28 2.75
C ASN A 64 -8.96 6.29 3.06
N ASP A 65 -10.23 5.91 2.87
CA ASP A 65 -11.39 6.68 3.33
C ASP A 65 -11.79 6.39 4.79
N GLY A 66 -11.12 5.41 5.40
CA GLY A 66 -11.32 4.96 6.78
C GLY A 66 -12.31 3.81 6.94
N ARG A 67 -13.15 3.48 5.93
CA ARG A 67 -14.15 2.42 6.08
C ARG A 67 -13.51 1.05 6.26
N LEU A 68 -12.58 0.71 5.37
CA LEU A 68 -11.85 -0.57 5.46
C LEU A 68 -10.98 -0.65 6.71
N SER A 69 -10.41 0.48 7.14
CA SER A 69 -9.61 0.56 8.37
C SER A 69 -10.46 0.30 9.60
N ALA A 70 -11.68 0.85 9.64
CA ALA A 70 -12.61 0.64 10.74
C ALA A 70 -13.11 -0.82 10.78
N ASP A 71 -13.45 -1.39 9.62
CA ASP A 71 -13.86 -2.80 9.53
C ASP A 71 -12.72 -3.74 9.99
N ALA A 72 -11.46 -3.45 9.63
CA ALA A 72 -10.31 -4.21 10.11
C ALA A 72 -10.07 -4.07 11.62
N ALA A 73 -10.22 -2.86 12.17
CA ALA A 73 -10.13 -2.61 13.61
C ALA A 73 -11.19 -3.39 14.39
N ALA A 74 -12.42 -3.44 13.87
CA ALA A 74 -13.52 -4.21 14.45
C ALA A 74 -13.23 -5.71 14.46
N VAL A 75 -12.61 -6.25 13.39
CA VAL A 75 -12.18 -7.66 13.34
C VAL A 75 -11.13 -7.96 14.40
N LEU A 76 -10.08 -7.14 14.54
CA LEU A 76 -9.08 -7.33 15.60
C LEU A 76 -9.71 -7.25 16.99
N PHE A 77 -10.58 -6.26 17.20
CA PHE A 77 -11.27 -6.08 18.48
C PHE A 77 -12.12 -7.30 18.83
N ALA A 78 -12.94 -7.80 17.90
CA ALA A 78 -13.73 -9.01 18.09
C ALA A 78 -12.84 -10.23 18.40
N ASN A 79 -11.72 -10.39 17.69
CA ASN A 79 -10.76 -11.45 17.99
C ASN A 79 -10.20 -11.36 19.41
N CYS A 80 -9.85 -10.16 19.88
CA CYS A 80 -9.37 -9.96 21.26
C CYS A 80 -10.43 -10.28 22.32
N LEU A 81 -11.73 -10.14 21.99
CA LEU A 81 -12.83 -10.53 22.88
C LEU A 81 -12.97 -12.06 22.98
N GLU A 82 -12.93 -12.73 21.82
CA GLU A 82 -13.09 -14.18 21.74
C GLU A 82 -11.85 -14.93 22.26
N GLN A 83 -10.67 -14.37 22.00
CA GLN A 83 -9.38 -14.92 22.37
C GLN A 83 -8.54 -13.80 23.00
N PRO A 84 -8.63 -13.64 24.33
CA PRO A 84 -7.87 -12.62 25.05
C PRO A 84 -6.38 -12.69 24.67
N PRO A 85 -5.78 -11.58 24.19
CA PRO A 85 -4.40 -11.60 23.77
C PRO A 85 -3.49 -11.76 24.99
N PRO A 86 -2.28 -12.32 24.80
CA PRO A 86 -1.34 -12.53 25.89
C PRO A 86 -0.99 -11.21 26.62
N GLU A 87 -0.49 -11.34 27.85
CA GLU A 87 -0.24 -10.20 28.74
C GLU A 87 0.87 -9.27 28.23
N ASP A 88 1.81 -9.82 27.46
CA ASP A 88 2.92 -9.12 26.82
C ASP A 88 2.47 -8.18 25.68
N GLY A 89 1.26 -8.37 25.15
CA GLY A 89 0.55 -7.37 24.36
C GLY A 89 0.02 -7.87 23.03
N ILE A 90 -0.23 -6.93 22.12
CA ILE A 90 -0.75 -7.19 20.78
C ILE A 90 0.23 -6.57 19.79
N ALA A 91 0.75 -7.35 18.85
CA ALA A 91 1.56 -6.85 17.75
C ALA A 91 0.77 -6.92 16.44
N VAL A 92 0.71 -5.81 15.71
CA VAL A 92 0.15 -5.75 14.36
C VAL A 92 1.24 -5.27 13.42
N LEU A 93 1.44 -5.98 12.30
CA LEU A 93 2.35 -5.58 11.24
C LEU A 93 1.54 -5.21 9.99
N GLU A 94 1.72 -3.99 9.50
CA GLU A 94 1.25 -3.56 8.18
C GLU A 94 2.43 -3.44 7.22
N THR A 95 2.34 -4.15 6.10
CA THR A 95 3.33 -4.12 5.02
C THR A 95 2.83 -3.29 3.84
N GLY A 96 3.61 -2.31 3.39
CA GLY A 96 3.26 -1.47 2.24
C GLY A 96 2.16 -0.47 2.59
N ALA A 97 2.32 0.27 3.68
CA ALA A 97 1.31 1.17 4.21
C ALA A 97 1.10 2.45 3.35
N GLY A 98 1.97 2.72 2.38
CA GLY A 98 1.81 3.84 1.45
C GLY A 98 1.64 5.18 2.17
N THR A 99 0.47 5.82 2.05
CA THR A 99 0.19 7.10 2.72
C THR A 99 0.18 7.02 4.25
N GLY A 100 0.02 5.81 4.81
CA GLY A 100 -0.14 5.58 6.26
C GLY A 100 -1.53 5.93 6.80
N LEU A 101 -2.46 6.37 5.95
CA LEU A 101 -3.81 6.74 6.38
C LEU A 101 -4.63 5.53 6.83
N PHE A 102 -4.47 4.38 6.18
CA PHE A 102 -5.11 3.14 6.64
C PHE A 102 -4.73 2.82 8.09
N ALA A 103 -3.42 2.76 8.39
CA ALA A 103 -2.90 2.55 9.74
C ALA A 103 -3.45 3.58 10.74
N ARG A 104 -3.49 4.86 10.36
CA ARG A 104 -3.99 5.93 11.22
C ARG A 104 -5.47 5.72 11.57
N TYR A 105 -6.33 5.56 10.55
CA TYR A 105 -7.76 5.37 10.79
C TYR A 105 -8.07 4.06 11.51
N PHE A 106 -7.26 3.03 11.29
CA PHE A 106 -7.35 1.79 12.06
C PHE A 106 -7.09 2.05 13.55
N LEU A 107 -6.04 2.79 13.87
CA LEU A 107 -5.66 3.09 15.25
C LEU A 107 -6.69 3.97 15.95
N ASP A 108 -7.23 4.98 15.26
CA ASP A 108 -8.34 5.81 15.73
C ASP A 108 -9.56 4.95 16.09
N GLU A 109 -10.00 4.07 15.18
CA GLU A 109 -11.16 3.21 15.42
C GLU A 109 -10.88 2.17 16.51
N PHE A 110 -9.72 1.52 16.51
CA PHE A 110 -9.38 0.52 17.51
C PHE A 110 -9.34 1.13 18.92
N GLN A 111 -8.77 2.34 19.06
CA GLN A 111 -8.81 3.09 20.31
C GLN A 111 -10.25 3.40 20.74
N SER A 112 -11.09 3.86 19.82
CA SER A 112 -12.50 4.17 20.07
C SER A 112 -13.30 2.95 20.57
N LEU A 113 -13.13 1.80 19.91
CA LEU A 113 -13.75 0.53 20.29
C LEU A 113 -13.31 0.08 21.69
N CYS A 114 -12.01 0.14 21.97
CA CYS A 114 -11.46 -0.23 23.28
C CYS A 114 -12.01 0.66 24.40
N LEU A 115 -12.02 1.98 24.18
CA LEU A 115 -12.54 2.94 25.14
C LEU A 115 -14.02 2.71 25.43
N SER A 116 -14.82 2.52 24.38
CA SER A 116 -16.27 2.32 24.47
C SER A 116 -16.63 1.03 25.22
N ALA A 117 -15.80 -0.01 25.09
CA ALA A 117 -15.99 -1.30 25.75
C ALA A 117 -15.29 -1.43 27.12
N GLY A 118 -14.56 -0.39 27.56
CA GLY A 118 -13.77 -0.44 28.80
C GLY A 118 -12.65 -1.49 28.76
N ARG A 119 -12.02 -1.69 27.60
CA ARG A 119 -10.91 -2.64 27.40
C ARG A 119 -9.59 -1.90 27.23
N ASP A 120 -8.50 -2.55 27.62
CA ASP A 120 -7.14 -2.01 27.60
C ASP A 120 -6.33 -2.42 26.36
N PHE A 121 -6.96 -3.04 25.36
CA PHE A 121 -6.25 -3.64 24.23
C PHE A 121 -5.41 -2.63 23.45
N TYR A 122 -5.93 -1.43 23.20
CA TYR A 122 -5.17 -0.35 22.58
C TYR A 122 -3.93 0.04 23.41
N GLN A 123 -4.05 0.02 24.73
CA GLN A 123 -2.96 0.30 25.67
C GLN A 123 -1.90 -0.82 25.71
N ARG A 124 -2.12 -1.95 25.04
CA ARG A 124 -1.14 -3.02 24.88
C ARG A 124 -0.73 -3.25 23.42
N LEU A 125 -1.26 -2.43 22.51
CA LEU A 125 -0.97 -2.54 21.09
C LEU A 125 0.39 -1.92 20.75
N THR A 126 1.17 -2.67 19.97
CA THR A 126 2.28 -2.17 19.15
C THR A 126 1.93 -2.37 17.68
N TYR A 127 1.81 -1.28 16.95
CA TYR A 127 1.52 -1.26 15.53
C TYR A 127 2.79 -0.96 14.75
N VAL A 128 3.36 -1.97 14.10
CA VAL A 128 4.52 -1.84 13.23
C VAL A 128 4.01 -1.50 11.83
N VAL A 129 4.17 -0.23 11.44
CA VAL A 129 3.77 0.25 10.12
C VAL A 129 5.00 0.32 9.22
N THR A 130 4.92 -0.33 8.06
CA THR A 130 6.08 -0.49 7.19
C THR A 130 5.81 -0.18 5.74
N ASP A 131 6.85 0.31 5.07
CA ASP A 131 6.89 0.47 3.63
C ASP A 131 8.28 0.11 3.12
N ARG A 132 8.38 -0.26 1.85
CA ARG A 132 9.66 -0.57 1.22
C ARG A 132 10.46 0.71 0.96
N SER A 133 9.78 1.84 0.76
CA SER A 133 10.37 3.14 0.46
C SER A 133 10.78 3.90 1.72
N PRO A 134 12.07 4.21 1.92
CA PRO A 134 12.52 5.05 3.02
C PRO A 134 11.88 6.44 3.02
N ALA A 135 11.70 7.04 1.84
CA ALA A 135 11.06 8.34 1.69
C ALA A 135 9.60 8.34 2.19
N THR A 136 8.87 7.24 1.98
CA THR A 136 7.52 7.05 2.53
C THR A 136 7.54 7.00 4.06
N VAL A 137 8.48 6.26 4.65
CA VAL A 137 8.61 6.16 6.11
C VAL A 137 9.00 7.50 6.74
N GLU A 138 9.91 8.23 6.12
CA GLU A 138 10.30 9.59 6.52
C GLU A 138 9.12 10.56 6.43
N PHE A 139 8.32 10.47 5.36
CA PHE A 139 7.13 11.29 5.16
C PHE A 139 6.16 11.20 6.35
N TRP A 140 5.89 10.00 6.87
CA TRP A 140 4.96 9.84 8.00
C TRP A 140 5.42 10.60 9.24
N THR A 141 6.73 10.55 9.52
CA THR A 141 7.34 11.22 10.67
C THR A 141 7.33 12.73 10.46
N ALA A 142 7.78 13.20 9.29
CA ALA A 142 7.87 14.62 8.96
C ALA A 142 6.51 15.33 8.97
N ASN A 143 5.44 14.61 8.62
CA ASN A 143 4.08 15.17 8.54
C ASN A 143 3.20 14.79 9.74
N GLY A 144 3.76 14.11 10.75
CA GLY A 144 3.02 13.73 11.95
C GLY A 144 1.81 12.84 11.70
N VAL A 145 1.86 11.96 10.69
CA VAL A 145 0.74 11.07 10.30
C VAL A 145 0.24 10.26 11.50
N PHE A 146 1.17 9.83 12.37
CA PHE A 146 0.88 9.05 13.58
C PHE A 146 1.05 9.85 14.88
N ALA A 147 0.96 11.18 14.84
CA ALA A 147 1.22 12.02 16.01
C ALA A 147 0.36 11.67 17.24
N GLN A 148 -0.88 11.21 17.02
CA GLN A 148 -1.81 10.81 18.10
C GLN A 148 -1.52 9.41 18.66
N HIS A 149 -0.69 8.61 17.98
CA HIS A 149 -0.42 7.21 18.32
C HIS A 149 1.08 6.91 18.47
N GLN A 150 1.92 7.93 18.71
CA GLN A 150 3.38 7.77 18.73
C GLN A 150 3.89 6.70 19.71
N GLU A 151 3.21 6.52 20.84
CA GLU A 151 3.56 5.47 21.81
C GLU A 151 3.29 4.06 21.27
N ARG A 152 2.30 3.93 20.39
CA ARG A 152 1.79 2.67 19.83
C ARG A 152 2.40 2.30 18.50
N VAL A 153 2.86 3.28 17.74
CA VAL A 153 3.35 3.06 16.38
C VAL A 153 4.87 2.88 16.35
N ARG A 154 5.33 1.95 15.53
CA ARG A 154 6.74 1.79 15.14
C ARG A 154 6.82 1.86 13.62
N ALA A 155 7.23 3.01 13.10
CA ALA A 155 7.47 3.20 11.66
C ALA A 155 8.83 2.58 11.29
N ARG A 156 8.85 1.70 10.29
CA ARG A 156 10.06 1.00 9.83
C ARG A 156 10.07 0.84 8.32
N VAL A 157 11.27 0.83 7.74
CA VAL A 157 11.45 0.32 6.38
C VAL A 157 11.48 -1.20 6.46
N ALA A 158 10.72 -1.89 5.60
CA ALA A 158 10.71 -3.34 5.56
C ALA A 158 10.58 -3.86 4.13
N ASP A 159 11.17 -5.03 3.90
CA ASP A 159 10.88 -5.84 2.72
C ASP A 159 9.73 -6.81 3.06
N ALA A 160 8.66 -6.77 2.25
CA ALA A 160 7.52 -7.66 2.40
C ALA A 160 7.89 -9.15 2.20
N LEU A 161 9.02 -9.45 1.54
CA LEU A 161 9.57 -10.80 1.44
C LEU A 161 10.33 -11.23 2.71
N GLN A 162 10.65 -10.27 3.59
CA GLN A 162 11.34 -10.51 4.86
C GLN A 162 10.65 -9.77 6.03
N PRO A 163 9.34 -9.98 6.24
CA PRO A 163 8.53 -9.17 7.16
C PRO A 163 8.97 -9.29 8.62
N ALA A 164 9.57 -10.42 8.99
CA ALA A 164 10.10 -10.66 10.32
C ALA A 164 11.22 -9.70 10.73
N THR A 165 11.88 -9.04 9.77
CA THR A 165 12.93 -8.05 10.04
C THR A 165 12.39 -6.74 10.62
N ALA A 166 11.09 -6.48 10.47
CA ALA A 166 10.44 -5.28 10.97
C ALA A 166 9.98 -5.39 12.43
N ILE A 167 9.93 -6.60 12.98
CA ILE A 167 9.40 -6.88 14.32
C ILE A 167 10.58 -7.03 15.28
N ASP A 168 10.64 -6.16 16.28
CA ASP A 168 11.58 -6.29 17.40
C ASP A 168 11.16 -7.53 18.23
N ARG A 169 12.10 -8.47 18.44
CA ARG A 169 11.88 -9.67 19.28
C ARG A 169 12.22 -9.42 20.74
#